data_AF-A0A1M7EHL0-F1
#
_entry.id   AF-A0A1M7EHL0-F1
#
_cell.length_a   1.000
_cell.length_b   1.000
_cell.length_c   1.000
_cell.angle_alpha   90.00
_cell.angle_beta   90.00
_cell.angle_gamma   90.00
#
_symmetry.space_group_name_H-M   'P 1'
#
loop_
_entity.id
_entity.type
_entity.pdbx_description
1 polymer ?
#
loop_
_entity_poly.entity_id
_entity_poly.type
_entity_poly.pdbx_seq_one_letter_code
_entity_poly.pdbx_strand_id
1 'polypeptide(L)'
;MEDENSPALRASVNFRGSKNATQPVLEHIKPGKKRAPLLRYIRINLPRTTRLLLVAMVAVIGAASAAVALSNQEPFPFATPVLWSVFGAAAVFVAVGLMTSARIWKWGLMIALSSLLIYIGGLVGDAPYIWNGASVVSAAIWNLTLFASLSYLVLFAALRYGMIVAAPDNQYFMD
;
A
#
# COMPACT_ATOMS: atom_id res chain seq x y z
N MET A 1 -29.04 14.92 27.75
CA MET A 1 -30.03 15.86 28.32
C MET A 1 -29.75 17.19 27.67
N GLU A 2 -30.34 17.43 26.50
CA GLU A 2 -30.08 18.63 25.68
C GLU A 2 -31.17 19.67 25.95
N ASP A 3 -30.73 20.75 26.59
CA ASP A 3 -31.20 22.14 26.47
C ASP A 3 -32.66 22.39 26.05
N GLU A 4 -33.57 22.36 27.03
CA GLU A 4 -34.96 22.79 26.89
C GLU A 4 -35.11 24.31 26.58
N ASN A 5 -34.00 25.06 26.62
CA ASN A 5 -33.98 26.50 26.43
C ASN A 5 -33.47 26.96 25.05
N SER A 6 -33.30 26.05 24.08
CA SER A 6 -32.94 26.46 22.72
C SER A 6 -34.01 27.37 22.11
N PRO A 7 -33.65 28.59 21.64
CA PRO A 7 -34.57 29.53 20.99
C PRO A 7 -35.32 28.91 19.79
N ALA A 8 -34.70 27.92 19.15
CA ALA A 8 -35.26 27.19 18.01
C ALA A 8 -36.46 26.29 18.37
N LEU A 9 -36.43 25.63 19.53
CA LEU A 9 -37.54 24.78 20.00
C LEU A 9 -38.75 25.62 20.41
N ARG A 10 -38.52 26.82 20.97
CA ARG A 10 -39.59 27.77 21.34
C ARG A 10 -40.32 28.35 20.13
N ALA A 11 -39.68 28.40 18.97
CA ALA A 11 -40.31 28.83 17.72
C ALA A 11 -41.08 27.69 17.02
N SER A 12 -41.22 26.50 17.64
CA SER A 12 -41.83 25.30 17.04
C SER A 12 -41.19 24.83 15.73
N VAL A 13 -39.96 25.29 15.44
CA VAL A 13 -39.20 24.85 14.27
C VAL A 13 -38.31 23.68 14.68
N ASN A 14 -38.79 22.47 14.41
CA ASN A 14 -37.99 21.27 14.66
C ASN A 14 -36.95 21.10 13.54
N PHE A 15 -35.72 21.55 13.79
CA PHE A 15 -34.62 21.43 12.83
C PHE A 15 -34.05 20.01 12.73
N ARG A 16 -34.41 19.08 13.65
CA ARG A 16 -33.93 17.70 13.63
C ARG A 16 -34.36 17.00 12.33
N GLY A 17 -33.39 16.63 11.50
CA GLY A 17 -33.63 15.97 10.21
C GLY A 17 -33.82 16.90 9.01
N SER A 18 -33.79 18.23 9.19
CA SER A 18 -33.74 19.18 8.08
C SER A 18 -32.34 19.22 7.45
N LYS A 19 -32.25 19.36 6.12
CA LYS A 19 -30.96 19.47 5.39
C LYS A 19 -30.00 20.51 5.99
N ASN A 20 -30.54 21.58 6.56
CA ASN A 20 -29.77 22.71 7.11
C ASN A 20 -29.22 22.47 8.52
N ALA A 21 -29.77 21.53 9.31
CA ALA A 21 -29.32 21.30 10.68
C ALA A 21 -27.99 20.53 10.77
N THR A 22 -27.72 19.68 9.77
CA THR A 22 -26.49 18.89 9.68
C THR A 22 -25.42 19.56 8.80
N GLN A 23 -25.80 20.50 7.92
CA GLN A 23 -24.87 21.22 7.04
C GLN A 23 -23.70 21.93 7.77
N PRO A 24 -23.92 22.72 8.83
CA PRO A 24 -22.82 23.45 9.47
C PRO A 24 -21.80 22.52 10.17
N VAL A 25 -22.25 21.34 10.60
CA VAL A 25 -21.37 20.30 11.17
C VAL A 25 -20.63 19.54 10.07
N LEU A 26 -21.29 19.27 8.94
CA LEU A 26 -20.69 18.58 7.79
C LEU A 26 -19.67 19.44 7.03
N GLU A 27 -19.74 20.78 7.08
CA GLU A 27 -18.70 21.65 6.51
C GLU A 27 -17.32 21.44 7.15
N HIS A 28 -17.29 21.05 8.42
CA HIS A 28 -16.05 20.84 9.17
C HIS A 28 -15.55 19.38 9.11
N ILE A 29 -16.39 18.45 8.66
CA ILE A 29 -16.07 17.03 8.56
C ILE A 29 -15.82 16.69 7.09
N LYS A 30 -14.55 16.45 6.73
CA LYS A 30 -14.21 16.04 5.36
C LYS A 30 -15.05 14.83 4.94
N PRO A 31 -15.77 14.89 3.81
CA PRO A 31 -16.56 13.77 3.34
C PRO A 31 -15.64 12.58 3.12
N GLY A 32 -15.92 11.50 3.84
CA GLY A 32 -15.18 10.27 3.73
C GLY A 32 -15.33 9.63 2.35
N LYS A 33 -14.44 8.68 2.05
CA LYS A 33 -14.53 7.97 0.77
C LYS A 33 -15.75 7.05 0.79
N LYS A 34 -16.51 7.02 -0.32
CA LYS A 34 -17.50 5.97 -0.56
C LYS A 34 -16.76 4.68 -0.90
N ARG A 35 -17.05 3.59 -0.19
CA ARG A 35 -16.55 2.26 -0.55
C ARG A 35 -17.13 1.83 -1.90
N ALA A 36 -16.35 1.10 -2.68
CA ALA A 36 -16.83 0.54 -3.94
C ALA A 36 -17.76 -0.66 -3.66
N PRO A 37 -18.75 -0.92 -4.53
CA PRO A 37 -19.91 -1.77 -4.21
C PRO A 37 -19.60 -3.27 -4.12
N LEU A 38 -18.58 -3.75 -4.83
CA LEU A 38 -18.16 -5.16 -4.79
C LEU A 38 -17.42 -5.46 -3.48
N LEU A 39 -17.68 -6.62 -2.84
CA LEU A 39 -16.97 -7.09 -1.63
C LEU A 39 -16.97 -6.13 -0.42
N ARG A 40 -17.92 -5.18 -0.35
CA ARG A 40 -18.05 -4.17 0.73
C ARG A 40 -18.03 -4.75 2.15
N TYR A 41 -18.50 -5.99 2.31
CA TYR A 41 -18.66 -6.67 3.60
C TYR A 41 -17.43 -7.48 4.05
N ILE A 42 -16.49 -7.75 3.15
CA ILE A 42 -15.25 -8.46 3.52
C ILE A 42 -14.25 -7.42 4.01
N ARG A 43 -14.16 -7.24 5.34
CA ARG A 43 -13.21 -6.34 5.97
C ARG A 43 -12.30 -7.08 6.95
N ILE A 44 -11.00 -7.12 6.63
CA ILE A 44 -9.98 -7.64 7.55
C ILE A 44 -9.46 -6.47 8.39
N ASN A 45 -9.93 -6.40 9.64
CA ASN A 45 -9.58 -5.32 10.57
C ASN A 45 -8.41 -5.70 11.49
N LEU A 46 -7.23 -5.91 10.89
CA LEU A 46 -6.00 -6.25 11.62
C LEU A 46 -4.91 -5.20 11.33
N PRO A 47 -5.08 -3.94 11.80
CA PRO A 47 -4.29 -2.80 11.34
C PRO A 47 -2.77 -2.94 11.58
N ARG A 48 -2.37 -3.55 12.71
CA ARG A 48 -0.95 -3.80 13.01
C ARG A 48 -0.38 -4.92 12.14
N THR A 49 -1.13 -6.01 11.98
CA THR A 49 -0.73 -7.17 11.17
C THR A 49 -0.62 -6.80 9.69
N THR A 50 -1.60 -6.08 9.14
CA THR A 50 -1.54 -5.60 7.75
C THR A 50 -0.37 -4.66 7.52
N ARG A 51 -0.06 -3.80 8.50
CA ARG A 51 1.14 -2.96 8.44
C ARG A 51 2.41 -3.81 8.37
N LEU A 52 2.56 -4.79 9.26
CA LEU A 52 3.71 -5.69 9.24
C LEU A 52 3.80 -6.46 7.93
N LEU A 53 2.67 -6.92 7.40
CA LEU A 53 2.59 -7.60 6.10
C LEU A 53 3.07 -6.68 4.97
N LEU A 54 2.60 -5.44 4.90
CA LEU A 54 3.04 -4.47 3.88
C LEU A 54 4.55 -4.19 3.99
N VAL A 55 5.07 -4.05 5.21
CA VAL A 55 6.51 -3.88 5.45
C VAL A 55 7.30 -5.13 5.03
N ALA A 56 6.82 -6.31 5.39
CA ALA A 56 7.45 -7.58 5.03
C ALA A 56 7.49 -7.78 3.51
N MET A 57 6.43 -7.43 2.79
CA MET A 57 6.42 -7.53 1.32
C MET A 57 7.48 -6.60 0.69
N VAL A 58 7.62 -5.36 1.17
CA VAL A 58 8.68 -4.47 0.67
C VAL A 58 10.08 -4.97 1.05
N ALA A 59 10.23 -5.57 2.24
CA ALA A 59 11.49 -6.20 2.63
C ALA A 59 11.86 -7.36 1.70
N VAL A 60 10.90 -8.20 1.31
CA VAL A 60 11.11 -9.29 0.34
C VAL A 60 11.51 -8.73 -1.03
N ILE A 61 10.85 -7.67 -1.52
CA ILE A 61 11.22 -7.01 -2.78
C ILE A 61 12.68 -6.55 -2.71
N GLY A 62 13.05 -5.81 -1.65
CA GLY A 62 14.42 -5.32 -1.48
C GLY A 62 15.45 -6.44 -1.38
N ALA A 63 15.18 -7.47 -0.56
CA ALA A 63 16.08 -8.60 -0.39
C ALA A 63 16.28 -9.39 -1.70
N ALA A 64 15.21 -9.60 -2.46
CA ALA A 64 15.30 -10.24 -3.77
C ALA A 64 16.10 -9.38 -4.76
N SER A 65 15.88 -8.06 -4.81
CA SER A 65 16.67 -7.15 -5.66
C SER A 65 18.16 -7.17 -5.32
N ALA A 66 18.52 -7.15 -4.03
CA ALA A 66 19.91 -7.25 -3.59
C ALA A 66 20.53 -8.60 -3.96
N ALA A 67 19.79 -9.70 -3.77
CA ALA A 67 20.26 -11.03 -4.12
C ALA A 67 20.51 -11.19 -5.64
N VAL A 68 19.65 -10.60 -6.49
CA VAL A 68 19.88 -10.55 -7.95
C VAL A 68 21.13 -9.72 -8.26
N ALA A 69 21.28 -8.55 -7.65
CA ALA A 69 22.46 -7.69 -7.87
C ALA A 69 23.78 -8.36 -7.47
N LEU A 70 23.74 -9.27 -6.50
CA LEU A 70 24.90 -10.06 -6.05
C LEU A 70 25.15 -11.32 -6.88
N SER A 71 24.23 -11.72 -7.77
CA SER A 71 24.28 -13.01 -8.46
C SER A 71 25.28 -13.07 -9.63
N ASN A 72 26.07 -12.01 -9.87
CA ASN A 72 27.00 -11.85 -10.99
C ASN A 72 26.39 -12.01 -12.39
N GLN A 73 25.07 -12.18 -12.49
CA GLN A 73 24.34 -12.26 -13.74
C GLN A 73 23.49 -11.00 -13.88
N GLU A 74 23.92 -10.10 -14.75
CA GLU A 74 23.26 -8.81 -14.92
C GLU A 74 22.07 -8.95 -15.88
N PRO A 75 20.81 -8.70 -15.44
CA PRO A 75 19.63 -8.95 -16.28
C PRO A 75 19.55 -8.09 -17.54
N PHE A 76 20.13 -6.89 -17.52
CA PHE A 76 20.20 -5.97 -18.65
C PHE A 76 21.28 -4.92 -18.36
N PRO A 77 21.82 -4.20 -19.38
CA PRO A 77 22.86 -3.21 -19.16
C PRO A 77 22.47 -2.19 -18.09
N PHE A 78 23.35 -1.97 -17.10
CA PHE A 78 23.11 -1.08 -15.97
C PHE A 78 22.00 -1.52 -15.01
N ALA A 79 21.60 -2.79 -14.99
CA ALA A 79 20.62 -3.29 -14.03
C ALA A 79 21.14 -3.22 -12.58
N THR A 80 22.44 -3.43 -12.37
CA THR A 80 23.07 -3.45 -11.05
C THR A 80 22.80 -2.18 -10.21
N PRO A 81 23.11 -0.95 -10.69
CA PRO A 81 22.83 0.27 -9.94
C PRO A 81 21.32 0.47 -9.69
N VAL A 82 20.47 0.05 -10.63
CA VAL A 82 19.02 0.17 -10.49
C VAL A 82 18.49 -0.79 -9.42
N LEU A 83 18.96 -2.03 -9.36
CA LEU A 83 18.62 -2.99 -8.31
C LEU A 83 19.05 -2.50 -6.91
N TRP A 84 20.25 -1.93 -6.80
CA TRP A 84 20.71 -1.31 -5.54
C TRP A 84 19.88 -0.10 -5.13
N SER A 85 19.39 0.69 -6.08
CA SER A 85 18.48 1.81 -5.78
C SER A 85 17.15 1.32 -5.18
N VAL A 86 16.60 0.22 -5.70
CA VAL A 86 15.39 -0.42 -5.17
C VAL A 86 15.64 -1.01 -3.79
N PHE A 87 16.76 -1.70 -3.59
CA PHE A 87 17.14 -2.20 -2.28
C PHE A 87 17.29 -1.07 -1.25
N GLY A 88 17.99 0.01 -1.60
CA GLY A 88 18.17 1.18 -0.72
C GLY A 88 16.83 1.82 -0.34
N ALA A 89 15.94 2.03 -1.33
CA ALA A 89 14.61 2.56 -1.08
C ALA A 89 13.76 1.62 -0.20
N ALA A 90 13.84 0.30 -0.42
CA ALA A 90 13.18 -0.70 0.40
C ALA A 90 13.70 -0.71 1.84
N ALA A 91 15.02 -0.61 2.03
CA ALA A 91 15.63 -0.54 3.36
C ALA A 91 15.15 0.69 4.15
N VAL A 92 15.12 1.87 3.51
CA VAL A 92 14.57 3.09 4.11
C VAL A 92 13.09 2.92 4.44
N PHE A 93 12.30 2.37 3.53
CA PHE A 93 10.88 2.11 3.76
C PHE A 93 10.66 1.18 4.96
N VAL A 94 11.43 0.10 5.06
CA VAL A 94 11.33 -0.87 6.15
C VAL A 94 11.73 -0.22 7.48
N ALA A 95 12.84 0.52 7.52
CA ALA A 95 13.27 1.24 8.72
C ALA A 95 12.19 2.21 9.20
N VAL A 96 11.68 3.07 8.30
CA VAL A 96 10.60 4.02 8.64
C VAL A 96 9.32 3.29 9.04
N GLY A 97 8.97 2.20 8.35
CA GLY A 97 7.77 1.40 8.58
C GLY A 97 7.78 0.60 9.89
N LEU A 98 8.97 0.30 10.44
CA LEU A 98 9.12 -0.33 11.75
C LEU A 98 9.23 0.71 12.88
N MET A 99 9.93 1.82 12.65
CA MET A 99 10.26 2.81 13.69
C MET A 99 9.18 3.88 13.88
N THR A 100 8.39 4.19 12.85
CA THR A 100 7.47 5.35 12.88
C THR A 100 6.03 4.93 12.63
N SER A 101 5.06 5.69 13.13
CA SER A 101 3.64 5.52 12.79
C SER A 101 3.22 6.24 11.51
N ALA A 102 4.16 6.57 10.62
CA ALA A 102 3.88 7.32 9.39
C ALA A 102 3.11 6.49 8.35
N ARG A 103 2.22 7.13 7.59
CA ARG A 103 1.48 6.50 6.49
C ARG A 103 2.30 6.48 5.21
N ILE A 104 3.21 5.52 5.10
CA ILE A 104 4.17 5.44 3.98
C ILE A 104 3.72 4.54 2.82
N TRP A 105 2.53 3.94 2.83
CA TRP A 105 2.11 2.92 1.86
C TRP A 105 2.23 3.31 0.37
N LYS A 106 2.12 4.60 0.05
CA LYS A 106 2.34 5.08 -1.33
C LYS A 106 3.80 4.93 -1.78
N TRP A 107 4.76 5.02 -0.85
CA TRP A 107 6.17 4.85 -1.15
C TRP A 107 6.47 3.39 -1.48
N GLY A 108 5.89 2.46 -0.72
CA GLY A 108 5.98 1.03 -1.02
C GLY A 108 5.37 0.68 -2.37
N LEU A 109 4.29 1.37 -2.79
CA LEU A 109 3.75 1.23 -4.13
C LEU A 109 4.76 1.64 -5.19
N MET A 110 5.46 2.78 -5.03
CA MET A 110 6.48 3.19 -5.98
C MET A 110 7.63 2.18 -6.06
N ILE A 111 8.08 1.64 -4.92
CA ILE A 111 9.12 0.62 -4.87
C ILE A 111 8.68 -0.64 -5.62
N ALA A 112 7.46 -1.12 -5.38
CA ALA A 112 6.90 -2.29 -6.06
C ALA A 112 6.77 -2.07 -7.57
N LEU A 113 6.32 -0.88 -8.00
CA LEU A 113 6.25 -0.53 -9.42
C LEU A 113 7.63 -0.47 -10.06
N SER A 114 8.62 0.13 -9.40
CA SER A 114 10.00 0.16 -9.89
C SER A 114 10.57 -1.26 -10.03
N SER A 115 10.35 -2.13 -9.04
CA SER A 115 10.79 -3.53 -9.12
C SER A 115 10.08 -4.30 -10.25
N LEU A 116 8.79 -4.04 -10.47
CA LEU A 116 8.05 -4.63 -11.59
C LEU A 116 8.61 -4.18 -12.95
N LEU A 117 8.97 -2.89 -13.08
CA LEU A 117 9.59 -2.37 -14.31
C LEU A 117 10.97 -2.99 -14.55
N ILE A 118 11.78 -3.18 -13.51
CA ILE A 118 13.06 -3.88 -13.61
C ILE A 118 12.84 -5.32 -14.08
N TYR A 119 11.84 -6.02 -13.53
CA TYR A 119 11.52 -7.37 -13.96
C TYR A 119 11.16 -7.42 -15.46
N ILE A 120 10.34 -6.47 -15.93
CA ILE A 120 9.99 -6.36 -17.34
C ILE A 120 11.22 -6.04 -18.20
N GLY A 121 12.10 -5.15 -17.74
CA GLY A 121 13.36 -4.85 -18.42
C GLY A 121 14.23 -6.10 -18.61
N GLY A 122 14.29 -6.97 -17.60
CA GLY A 122 15.03 -8.22 -17.69
C GLY A 122 14.41 -9.26 -18.63
N LEU A 123 13.10 -9.22 -18.91
CA LEU A 123 12.48 -10.07 -19.94
C LEU A 123 13.02 -9.77 -21.34
N VAL A 124 13.47 -8.54 -21.59
CA VAL A 124 14.04 -8.10 -22.87
C VAL A 124 15.57 -8.27 -22.89
N GLY A 125 16.19 -8.51 -21.73
CA GLY A 125 17.63 -8.74 -21.57
C GLY A 125 17.98 -10.20 -21.34
N ASP A 126 18.96 -10.43 -20.48
CA ASP A 126 19.49 -11.75 -20.09
C ASP A 126 19.19 -12.04 -18.62
N ALA A 127 17.95 -11.79 -18.20
CA ALA A 127 17.53 -12.06 -16.83
C ALA A 127 17.76 -13.53 -16.44
N PRO A 128 18.12 -13.82 -15.18
CA PRO A 128 18.49 -15.17 -14.76
C PRO A 128 17.26 -16.09 -14.83
N TYR A 129 17.18 -16.89 -15.89
CA TYR A 129 16.14 -17.86 -16.16
C TYR A 129 16.79 -19.25 -16.25
N ILE A 130 16.09 -20.32 -15.87
CA ILE A 130 16.67 -21.68 -15.96
C ILE A 130 17.16 -22.01 -17.40
N TRP A 131 16.52 -21.37 -18.38
CA TRP A 131 16.67 -21.55 -19.82
C TRP A 131 17.89 -20.81 -20.39
N ASN A 132 18.44 -19.82 -19.68
CA ASN A 132 19.65 -19.09 -20.08
C ASN A 132 20.91 -19.51 -19.29
N GLY A 133 20.88 -20.70 -18.67
CA GLY A 133 22.01 -21.24 -17.92
C GLY A 133 22.11 -20.75 -16.48
N ALA A 134 21.17 -19.94 -16.00
CA ALA A 134 21.11 -19.54 -14.60
C ALA A 134 20.72 -20.71 -13.68
N SER A 135 21.19 -20.66 -12.44
CA SER A 135 20.78 -21.64 -11.43
C SER A 135 19.27 -21.53 -11.13
N VAL A 136 18.67 -22.65 -10.70
CA VAL A 136 17.26 -22.67 -10.23
C VAL A 136 17.04 -21.63 -9.12
N VAL A 137 18.03 -21.44 -8.25
CA VAL A 137 17.98 -20.48 -7.16
C VAL A 137 17.94 -19.04 -7.70
N SER A 138 18.82 -18.68 -8.64
CA SER A 138 18.85 -17.36 -9.27
C SER A 138 17.53 -17.04 -9.97
N ALA A 139 16.98 -18.01 -10.71
CA ALA A 139 15.69 -17.86 -11.39
C ALA A 139 14.52 -17.73 -10.41
N ALA A 140 14.55 -18.46 -9.29
CA ALA A 140 13.55 -18.32 -8.24
C ALA A 140 13.60 -16.93 -7.60
N ILE A 141 14.79 -16.41 -7.29
CA ILE A 141 14.97 -15.07 -6.73
C ILE A 141 14.46 -14.00 -7.71
N TRP A 142 14.75 -14.15 -9.00
CA TRP A 142 14.25 -13.22 -10.01
C TRP A 142 12.73 -13.21 -10.09
N ASN A 143 12.09 -14.38 -10.13
CA ASN A 143 10.63 -14.48 -10.11
C ASN A 143 10.03 -13.97 -8.79
N LEU A 144 10.75 -14.07 -7.68
CA LEU A 144 10.32 -13.51 -6.40
C LEU A 144 10.17 -11.99 -6.47
N THR A 145 11.02 -11.29 -7.23
CA THR A 145 10.88 -9.83 -7.44
C THR A 145 9.54 -9.47 -8.11
N LEU A 146 9.08 -10.28 -9.07
CA LEU A 146 7.78 -10.13 -9.72
C LEU A 146 6.64 -10.40 -8.74
N PHE A 147 6.62 -11.60 -8.14
CA PHE A 147 5.48 -12.03 -7.33
C PHE A 147 5.33 -11.19 -6.05
N ALA A 148 6.44 -10.77 -5.43
CA ALA A 148 6.38 -9.87 -4.28
C ALA A 148 5.84 -8.49 -4.66
N SER A 149 6.25 -7.95 -5.83
CA SER A 149 5.76 -6.67 -6.34
C SER A 149 4.27 -6.72 -6.67
N LEU A 150 3.81 -7.77 -7.35
CA LEU A 150 2.39 -7.99 -7.62
C LEU A 150 1.58 -8.17 -6.34
N SER A 151 2.11 -8.92 -5.37
CA SER A 151 1.46 -9.10 -4.07
C SER A 151 1.30 -7.77 -3.34
N TYR A 152 2.32 -6.91 -3.36
CA TYR A 152 2.22 -5.57 -2.79
C TYR A 152 1.16 -4.71 -3.51
N LEU A 153 1.11 -4.76 -4.84
CA LEU A 153 0.10 -4.04 -5.62
C LEU A 153 -1.33 -4.47 -5.25
N VAL A 154 -1.57 -5.78 -5.12
CA VAL A 154 -2.86 -6.32 -4.70
C VAL A 154 -3.21 -5.88 -3.28
N LEU A 155 -2.26 -5.95 -2.34
CA LEU A 155 -2.47 -5.47 -0.97
C LEU A 155 -2.75 -3.97 -0.93
N PHE A 156 -2.03 -3.17 -1.70
CA PHE A 156 -2.25 -1.72 -1.78
C PHE A 156 -3.61 -1.39 -2.41
N ALA A 157 -4.02 -2.14 -3.44
CA ALA A 157 -5.35 -2.02 -4.03
C ALA A 157 -6.44 -2.34 -3.00
N ALA A 158 -6.31 -3.46 -2.27
CA ALA A 158 -7.22 -3.84 -1.19
C ALA A 158 -7.27 -2.78 -0.07
N LEU A 159 -6.13 -2.18 0.27
CA LEU A 159 -6.04 -1.09 1.26
C LEU A 159 -6.75 0.18 0.76
N ARG A 160 -6.61 0.51 -0.53
CA ARG A 160 -7.27 1.68 -1.14
C ARG A 160 -8.77 1.46 -1.31
N TYR A 161 -9.18 0.22 -1.56
CA TYR A 161 -10.56 -0.21 -1.70
C TYR A 161 -11.31 -0.25 -0.35
N GLY A 162 -10.57 -0.43 0.75
CA GLY A 162 -11.13 -0.51 2.10
C GLY A 162 -11.46 -1.94 2.57
N MET A 163 -10.96 -2.96 1.85
CA MET A 163 -11.07 -4.37 2.27
C MET A 163 -10.13 -4.69 3.43
N ILE A 164 -8.95 -4.05 3.47
CA ILE A 164 -7.97 -4.23 4.54
C ILE A 164 -7.64 -2.88 5.18
N VAL A 165 -7.33 -2.92 6.47
CA VAL A 165 -6.94 -1.75 7.27
C VAL A 165 -5.47 -1.91 7.66
N ALA A 166 -4.68 -0.84 7.57
CA ALA A 166 -3.29 -0.80 8.04
C ALA A 166 -3.06 0.42 8.93
N ALA A 167 -2.38 0.23 10.06
CA ALA A 167 -2.05 1.30 11.01
C ALA A 167 -0.99 2.23 10.42
N PRO A 168 -1.11 3.57 10.48
CA PRO A 168 -2.19 4.33 11.11
C PRO A 168 -3.49 4.32 10.27
N ASP A 169 -4.61 4.03 10.92
CA ASP A 169 -5.93 4.00 10.26
C ASP A 169 -6.59 5.38 10.25
N ASN A 170 -6.39 6.09 9.15
CA ASN A 170 -7.08 7.33 8.83
C ASN A 170 -7.77 7.17 7.47
N GLN A 171 -8.42 6.03 7.22
CA GLN A 171 -9.05 5.76 5.92
C GLN A 171 -10.35 6.54 5.72
N TYR A 172 -10.94 7.09 6.79
CA TYR A 172 -12.15 7.94 6.78
C TYR A 172 -13.23 7.40 5.83
N PHE A 173 -13.58 6.12 5.92
CA PHE A 173 -14.75 5.59 5.21
C PHE A 173 -16.00 5.97 6.00
N MET A 174 -16.96 6.65 5.37
CA MET A 174 -18.21 7.14 5.98
C MET A 174 -19.36 6.13 5.81
N ASP A 175 -19.04 4.86 6.01
CA ASP A 175 -20.00 3.76 5.96
C ASP A 175 -20.52 3.46 7.37
#